data_AF-A0A7V4L8L2-F1
#
_entry.id   AF-A0A7V4L8L2-F1
#
_cell.length_a   1.000
_cell.length_b   1.000
_cell.length_c   1.000
_cell.angle_alpha   90.00
_cell.angle_beta   90.00
_cell.angle_gamma   90.00
#
_symmetry.space_group_name_H-M   'P 1'
#
loop_
_entity.id
_entity.type
_entity.pdbx_description
1 polymer ?
#
loop_
_entity_poly.entity_id
_entity_poly.type
_entity_poly.pdbx_seq_one_letter_code
_entity_poly.pdbx_strand_id
1 'polypeptide(L)'
;MLFQKMLQAAQQGATLVMYLLIVLSVLSVGIILERWWYFRRRRFDLEKTCKDLTAPLRARDVDAARKVLADSRAVEADIMREGLSWFEAGPDSVREILQKGVR
;
A
#
# COMPACT_ATOMS: atom_id res chain seq x y z
N MET A 1 30.24 2.14 -51.71
CA MET A 1 29.21 1.14 -51.28
C MET A 1 29.38 0.66 -49.81
N LEU A 2 30.54 0.80 -49.15
CA LEU A 2 30.70 0.45 -47.72
C LEU A 2 29.94 1.39 -46.75
N PHE A 3 29.88 2.68 -47.07
CA PHE A 3 29.23 3.69 -46.23
C PHE A 3 27.71 3.43 -46.05
N GLN A 4 27.04 2.92 -47.09
CA GLN A 4 25.60 2.58 -47.02
C GLN A 4 25.32 1.39 -46.11
N LYS A 5 26.21 0.39 -46.05
CA LYS A 5 26.03 -0.79 -45.19
C LYS A 5 26.19 -0.43 -43.70
N MET A 6 27.10 0.47 -43.38
CA MET A 6 27.28 0.99 -42.01
C MET A 6 26.07 1.80 -41.55
N LEU A 7 25.47 2.58 -42.46
CA LEU A 7 24.27 3.36 -42.17
C LEU A 7 23.04 2.47 -41.94
N GLN A 8 22.88 1.40 -42.72
CA GLN A 8 21.77 0.44 -42.53
C GLN A 8 21.89 -0.35 -41.22
N ALA A 9 23.09 -0.76 -40.83
CA ALA A 9 23.31 -1.45 -39.56
C ALA A 9 23.01 -0.55 -38.35
N ALA A 10 23.40 0.72 -38.41
CA ALA A 10 23.07 1.71 -37.39
C ALA A 10 21.57 1.99 -37.30
N GLN A 11 20.87 2.04 -38.44
CA GLN A 11 19.41 2.24 -38.47
C GLN A 11 18.66 1.10 -37.79
N GLN A 12 19.06 -0.15 -37.99
CA GLN A 12 18.39 -1.31 -37.37
C GLN A 12 18.61 -1.36 -35.85
N GLY A 13 19.83 -1.05 -35.39
CA GLY A 13 20.13 -0.96 -33.96
C GLY A 13 19.34 0.16 -33.28
N ALA A 14 19.22 1.32 -33.93
CA ALA A 14 18.47 2.46 -33.41
C ALA A 14 16.98 2.15 -33.22
N THR A 15 16.35 1.46 -34.19
CA THR A 15 14.94 1.08 -34.09
C THR A 15 14.71 0.12 -32.91
N LEU A 16 15.58 -0.87 -32.72
CA LEU A 16 15.46 -1.84 -31.63
C LEU A 16 15.57 -1.17 -30.25
N VAL A 17 16.54 -0.27 -30.08
CA VAL A 17 16.73 0.49 -28.83
C VAL A 17 15.56 1.42 -28.57
N MET A 18 15.01 2.08 -29.60
CA MET A 18 13.86 2.96 -29.44
C MET A 18 12.64 2.23 -28.87
N TYR A 19 12.33 1.03 -29.39
CA TYR A 19 11.24 0.21 -28.84
C TYR A 19 11.54 -0.25 -27.41
N LEU A 20 12.79 -0.62 -27.11
CA LEU A 20 13.20 -1.02 -25.76
C LEU A 20 13.02 0.13 -24.75
N LEU A 21 13.43 1.34 -25.12
CA LEU A 21 13.24 2.54 -24.31
C LEU A 21 11.76 2.88 -24.10
N ILE A 22 10.92 2.72 -25.12
CA ILE A 22 9.46 2.93 -25.00
C ILE A 22 8.86 1.93 -24.02
N VAL A 23 9.19 0.65 -24.13
CA VAL A 23 8.68 -0.39 -23.22
C VAL A 23 9.14 -0.09 -21.78
N LEU A 24 10.42 0.22 -21.57
CA LEU A 24 10.94 0.59 -20.25
C LEU A 24 10.28 1.86 -19.69
N SER A 25 9.98 2.84 -20.54
CA SER A 25 9.28 4.06 -20.15
C SER A 25 7.86 3.77 -19.66
N VAL A 26 7.11 2.98 -20.43
CA VAL A 26 5.75 2.57 -20.04
C VAL A 26 5.77 1.76 -18.75
N LEU A 27 6.72 0.83 -18.59
CA LEU A 27 6.88 0.06 -17.36
C LEU A 27 7.18 0.96 -16.15
N SER A 28 8.08 1.94 -16.30
CA SER A 28 8.39 2.89 -15.23
C SER A 28 7.16 3.67 -14.77
N VAL A 29 6.39 4.22 -15.72
CA VAL A 29 5.14 4.93 -15.42
C VAL A 29 4.09 4.00 -14.82
N GLY A 30 3.98 2.77 -15.36
CA GLY A 30 3.08 1.74 -14.84
C GLY A 30 3.37 1.40 -13.38
N ILE A 31 4.65 1.22 -13.02
CA ILE A 31 5.07 0.97 -11.64
C ILE A 31 4.77 2.17 -10.74
N ILE A 32 4.98 3.40 -11.22
CA ILE A 32 4.65 4.61 -10.46
C ILE A 32 3.14 4.71 -10.21
N LEU A 33 2.32 4.43 -11.23
CA LEU A 33 0.86 4.43 -11.12
C LEU A 33 0.35 3.31 -10.21
N GLU A 34 0.90 2.11 -10.34
CA GLU A 34 0.58 0.97 -9.47
C GLU A 34 0.93 1.31 -8.02
N ARG A 35 2.13 1.85 -7.78
CA ARG A 35 2.58 2.28 -6.45
C ARG A 35 1.69 3.40 -5.90
N TRP A 36 1.31 4.37 -6.74
CA TRP A 36 0.45 5.50 -6.35
C TRP A 36 -0.97 5.05 -6.04
N TRP A 37 -1.56 4.17 -6.87
CA TRP A 37 -2.87 3.56 -6.62
C TRP A 37 -2.80 2.72 -5.35
N TYR A 38 -1.79 1.87 -5.20
CA TYR A 38 -1.62 1.01 -4.03
C TYR A 38 -1.51 1.82 -2.74
N PHE A 39 -0.72 2.91 -2.75
CA PHE A 39 -0.65 3.84 -1.63
C PHE A 39 -1.98 4.56 -1.38
N ARG A 40 -2.67 5.00 -2.44
CA ARG A 40 -3.94 5.71 -2.30
C ARG A 40 -5.04 4.79 -1.79
N ARG A 41 -5.09 3.53 -2.21
CA ARG A 41 -6.03 2.50 -1.75
C ARG A 41 -5.75 2.05 -0.32
N ARG A 42 -4.47 1.92 0.08
CA ARG A 42 -4.11 1.67 1.49
C ARG A 42 -4.40 2.85 2.41
N ARG A 43 -4.22 4.10 1.93
CA ARG A 43 -4.62 5.31 2.67
C ARG A 43 -6.14 5.49 2.77
N PHE A 44 -6.92 4.90 1.87
CA PHE A 44 -8.32 5.32 1.68
C PHE A 44 -9.33 4.79 2.69
N ASP A 45 -9.00 3.79 3.52
CA ASP A 45 -9.96 3.28 4.51
C ASP A 45 -9.52 3.47 5.97
N LEU A 46 -8.35 4.04 6.25
CA LEU A 46 -7.94 4.28 7.64
C LEU A 46 -8.83 5.31 8.35
N GLU A 47 -9.18 6.39 7.67
CA GLU A 47 -9.98 7.46 8.27
C GLU A 47 -11.43 7.02 8.51
N LYS A 48 -11.98 6.23 7.57
CA LYS A 48 -13.28 5.57 7.74
C LYS A 48 -13.25 4.52 8.84
N THR A 49 -12.29 3.60 8.81
CA THR A 49 -12.14 2.57 9.84
C THR A 49 -11.92 3.18 11.22
N CYS A 50 -11.10 4.24 11.37
CA CYS A 50 -10.95 4.96 12.63
C CYS A 50 -12.27 5.58 13.10
N LYS A 51 -13.02 6.23 12.21
CA LYS A 51 -14.31 6.85 12.54
C LYS A 51 -15.34 5.80 12.97
N ASP A 52 -15.39 4.67 12.25
CA ASP A 52 -16.28 3.55 12.54
C ASP A 52 -15.84 2.74 13.77
N LEU A 53 -14.55 2.79 14.16
CA LEU A 53 -14.05 2.25 15.42
C LEU A 53 -14.36 3.15 16.62
N THR A 54 -14.45 4.45 16.42
CA THR A 54 -14.62 5.42 17.51
C THR A 54 -15.97 5.24 18.23
N ALA A 55 -17.02 4.88 17.49
CA ALA A 55 -18.35 4.61 18.05
C ALA A 55 -18.40 3.36 18.96
N PRO A 56 -17.99 2.15 18.53
CA PRO A 56 -17.99 0.95 19.37
C PRO A 56 -16.99 1.03 20.52
N LEU A 57 -15.82 1.65 20.34
CA LEU A 57 -14.85 1.86 21.43
C LEU A 57 -15.39 2.75 22.54
N ARG A 58 -16.16 3.80 22.22
CA ARG A 58 -16.85 4.64 23.23
C ARG A 58 -17.94 3.89 23.96
N ALA A 59 -18.60 2.94 23.30
CA ALA A 59 -19.60 2.07 23.90
C ALA A 59 -19.01 0.92 24.72
N ARG A 60 -17.66 0.80 24.81
CA ARG A 60 -16.95 -0.39 25.36
C ARG A 60 -17.34 -1.70 24.68
N ASP A 61 -17.86 -1.64 23.46
CA ASP A 61 -18.26 -2.82 22.69
C ASP A 61 -17.08 -3.33 21.86
N VAL A 62 -16.31 -4.22 22.50
CA VAL A 62 -15.09 -4.83 21.95
C VAL A 62 -15.42 -5.77 20.78
N ASP A 63 -16.62 -6.37 20.78
CA ASP A 63 -17.04 -7.31 19.74
C ASP A 63 -17.44 -6.58 18.45
N ALA A 64 -18.15 -5.45 18.58
CA ALA A 64 -18.46 -4.56 17.46
C ALA A 64 -17.19 -3.97 16.81
N ALA A 65 -16.21 -3.54 17.62
CA ALA A 65 -14.94 -3.05 17.11
C ALA A 65 -14.15 -4.14 16.35
N ARG A 66 -14.21 -5.40 16.80
CA ARG A 66 -13.58 -6.54 16.11
C ARG A 66 -14.22 -6.83 14.76
N LYS A 67 -15.55 -6.67 14.63
CA LYS A 67 -16.27 -6.84 13.36
C LYS A 67 -15.91 -5.76 12.34
N VAL A 68 -15.78 -4.50 12.78
CA VAL A 68 -15.34 -3.40 11.91
C VAL A 68 -13.91 -3.62 11.40
N LEU A 69 -13.02 -4.17 12.24
CA LEU A 69 -11.65 -4.51 11.86
C LEU A 69 -11.54 -5.79 11.00
N ALA A 70 -12.55 -6.65 10.98
CA ALA A 70 -12.51 -7.89 10.21
C ALA A 70 -12.67 -7.67 8.70
N ASP A 71 -13.31 -6.57 8.30
CA ASP A 71 -13.53 -6.21 6.89
C ASP A 71 -12.28 -5.55 6.26
N SER A 72 -11.35 -5.08 7.10
CA SER A 72 -10.12 -4.41 6.65
C SER A 72 -8.93 -5.36 6.63
N ARG A 73 -8.35 -5.59 5.44
CA ARG A 73 -7.10 -6.36 5.23
C ARG A 73 -5.82 -5.54 5.46
N ALA A 74 -5.93 -4.36 6.07
CA ALA A 74 -4.78 -3.50 6.32
C ALA A 74 -3.91 -4.06 7.46
N VAL A 75 -2.59 -3.89 7.36
CA VAL A 75 -1.63 -4.25 8.43
C VAL A 75 -1.99 -3.51 9.74
N GLU A 76 -2.46 -2.27 9.62
CA GLU A 76 -2.93 -1.47 10.76
C GLU A 76 -4.18 -2.06 11.43
N ALA A 77 -5.04 -2.77 10.68
CA ALA A 77 -6.22 -3.44 11.25
C ALA A 77 -5.81 -4.66 12.10
N ASP A 78 -4.75 -5.35 11.71
CA ASP A 78 -4.20 -6.48 12.46
C ASP A 78 -3.54 -6.00 13.77
N ILE A 79 -2.75 -4.93 13.69
CA ILE A 79 -2.17 -4.26 14.86
C ILE A 79 -3.27 -3.74 15.81
N MET A 80 -4.36 -3.18 15.26
CA MET A 80 -5.51 -2.75 16.06
C MET A 80 -6.28 -3.90 16.69
N ARG A 81 -6.41 -5.05 16.02
CA ARG A 81 -7.05 -6.25 16.60
C ARG A 81 -6.25 -6.79 17.78
N GLU A 82 -4.92 -6.75 17.68
CA GLU A 82 -4.05 -7.12 18.78
C GLU A 82 -4.13 -6.09 19.91
N GLY A 83 -4.12 -4.78 19.62
CA GLY A 83 -4.38 -3.76 20.63
C GLY A 83 -5.74 -3.95 21.35
N LEU A 84 -6.76 -4.39 20.62
CA LEU A 84 -8.10 -4.63 21.16
C LEU A 84 -8.16 -5.82 22.14
N SER A 85 -7.31 -6.84 21.99
CA SER A 85 -7.25 -7.95 22.95
C SER A 85 -6.65 -7.54 24.30
N TRP A 86 -5.95 -6.42 24.35
CA TRP A 86 -5.38 -5.85 25.58
C TRP A 86 -6.22 -4.70 26.15
N PHE A 87 -7.42 -4.47 25.62
CA PHE A 87 -8.33 -3.41 26.08
C PHE A 87 -8.70 -3.55 27.56
N GLU A 88 -8.80 -4.78 28.07
CA GLU A 88 -9.08 -5.05 29.50
C GLU A 88 -7.89 -4.74 30.43
N ALA A 89 -6.65 -4.79 29.92
CA ALA A 89 -5.43 -4.51 30.69
C ALA A 89 -5.23 -2.99 30.93
N GLY A 90 -6.02 -2.15 30.28
CA GLY A 90 -6.01 -0.70 30.42
C GLY A 90 -5.34 0.04 29.26
N PRO A 91 -5.55 1.36 29.19
CA PRO A 91 -5.15 2.18 28.04
C PRO A 91 -3.63 2.22 27.80
N ASP A 92 -2.82 2.02 28.85
CA ASP A 92 -1.36 2.03 28.74
C ASP A 92 -0.82 0.77 28.04
N SER A 93 -1.39 -0.41 28.32
CA SER A 93 -1.02 -1.67 27.66
C SER A 93 -1.36 -1.65 26.17
N VAL A 94 -2.51 -1.07 25.82
CA VAL A 94 -2.91 -0.89 24.42
C VAL A 94 -1.93 0.04 23.69
N ARG A 95 -1.52 1.15 24.32
CA ARG A 95 -0.53 2.08 23.74
C ARG A 95 0.81 1.40 23.50
N GLU A 96 1.30 0.60 24.43
CA GLU A 96 2.61 -0.06 24.29
C GLU A 96 2.63 -1.03 23.10
N ILE A 97 1.56 -1.81 22.91
CA ILE A 97 1.46 -2.78 21.81
C ILE A 97 1.31 -2.09 20.46
N LEU A 98 0.48 -1.04 20.39
CA LEU A 98 0.36 -0.22 19.19
C LEU A 98 1.71 0.42 18.82
N GLN A 99 2.48 0.87 19.80
CA GLN A 99 3.79 1.48 19.58
C GLN A 99 4.85 0.46 19.12
N LYS A 100 4.77 -0.80 19.58
CA LYS A 100 5.61 -1.90 19.08
C LYS A 100 5.26 -2.30 17.64
N GLY A 101 3.98 -2.29 17.25
CA GLY A 101 3.54 -2.71 15.92
C GLY A 101 3.88 -1.73 14.78
N VAL A 102 4.20 -0.47 15.10
CA VAL A 102 4.52 0.58 14.10
C VAL A 102 6.03 0.68 13.80
N ARG A 103 6.88 -0.03 14.53
CA ARG A 103 8.35 0.03 14.42
C ARG A 103 8.89 -1.01 13.44
#